data_AF-A0A1G3WN15-F1
#
_entry.id   AF-A0A1G3WN15-F1
#
_cell.length_a   1.000
_cell.length_b   1.000
_cell.length_c   1.000
_cell.angle_alpha   90.00
_cell.angle_beta   90.00
_cell.angle_gamma   90.00
#
_symmetry.space_group_name_H-M   'P 1'
#
loop_
_entity.id
_entity.type
_entity.pdbx_description
1 polymer ?
#
loop_
_entity_poly.entity_id
_entity_poly.type
_entity_poly.pdbx_seq_one_letter_code
_entity_poly.pdbx_strand_id
1 'polypeptide(L)'
;MIEGVFIKQIKLFNDDRGFLAEVAKESDPTHRDFLLYCKKVYKTRPTIKQTIYTETYPGVIKAFHWHKKQWDIWFVLSGMAQIVLYDLRKNSLTHKETQVIFAGESNPLLIYIPPEVAHGYKVLGNEKVRLLYHVTEVYNTEHPDEERISFDDKKIGFDWRTKNK
;
A
#
# COMPACT_ATOMS: atom_id res chain seq x y z
N MET A 1 -4.85 2.60 13.58
CA MET A 1 -4.14 2.92 12.31
C MET A 1 -2.66 2.70 12.59
N ILE A 2 -1.95 1.98 11.72
CA ILE A 2 -0.54 1.62 11.89
C ILE A 2 0.33 2.89 11.78
N GLU A 3 1.27 3.05 12.70
CA GLU A 3 2.18 4.18 12.75
C GLU A 3 3.02 4.29 11.47
N GLY A 4 3.08 5.47 10.84
CA GLY A 4 3.87 5.67 9.62
C GLY A 4 3.24 5.16 8.34
N VAL A 5 2.02 4.60 8.39
CA VAL A 5 1.18 4.44 7.21
C VAL A 5 0.47 5.77 6.94
N PHE A 6 0.70 6.35 5.76
CA PHE A 6 0.04 7.58 5.34
C PHE A 6 -0.98 7.29 4.24
N ILE A 7 -2.15 7.90 4.32
CA ILE A 7 -3.23 7.69 3.35
C ILE A 7 -3.71 9.05 2.88
N LYS A 8 -3.60 9.30 1.58
CA LYS A 8 -4.18 10.46 0.92
C LYS A 8 -5.47 10.04 0.23
N GLN A 9 -6.57 10.71 0.57
CA GLN A 9 -7.78 10.65 -0.24
C GLN A 9 -7.56 11.42 -1.54
N ILE A 10 -7.76 10.76 -2.68
CA ILE A 10 -7.59 11.41 -3.98
C ILE A 10 -8.85 12.22 -4.33
N LYS A 11 -8.64 13.49 -4.64
CA LYS A 11 -9.68 14.36 -5.19
C LYS A 11 -9.81 14.13 -6.69
N LEU A 12 -11.02 13.82 -7.13
CA LEU A 12 -11.39 13.75 -8.53
C LEU A 12 -11.96 15.09 -8.99
N PHE A 13 -11.41 15.65 -10.05
CA PHE A 13 -11.90 16.86 -10.71
C PHE A 13 -12.68 16.44 -11.95
N ASN A 14 -14.00 16.24 -11.78
CA ASN A 14 -14.88 15.71 -12.82
C ASN A 14 -15.38 16.81 -13.77
N ASP A 15 -15.54 16.46 -15.05
CA ASP A 15 -16.25 17.23 -16.08
C ASP A 15 -16.94 16.29 -17.09
N ASP A 16 -17.48 16.84 -18.18
CA ASP A 16 -18.19 16.10 -19.23
C ASP A 16 -17.31 15.13 -20.05
N ARG A 17 -15.99 15.16 -19.84
CA ARG A 17 -15.00 14.31 -20.54
C ARG A 17 -14.45 13.20 -19.64
N GLY A 18 -14.78 13.22 -18.34
CA GLY A 18 -14.26 12.29 -17.34
C GLY A 18 -13.75 13.02 -16.10
N PHE A 19 -12.55 12.67 -15.63
CA PHE A 19 -11.94 13.36 -14.49
C PHE A 19 -10.42 13.47 -14.61
N LEU A 20 -9.88 14.52 -13.97
CA LEU A 20 -8.46 14.62 -13.65
C LEU A 20 -8.24 14.26 -12.17
N ALA A 21 -7.14 13.59 -11.86
CA ALA A 21 -6.71 13.30 -10.49
C ALA A 21 -5.20 13.52 -10.33
N GLU A 22 -4.81 14.36 -9.38
CA GLU A 22 -3.41 14.51 -8.97
C GLU A 22 -3.07 13.42 -7.94
N VAL A 23 -2.53 12.29 -8.41
CA VAL A 23 -2.24 11.11 -7.58
C VAL A 23 -1.10 11.41 -6.59
N ALA A 24 0.14 11.44 -7.06
CA ALA A 24 1.32 11.78 -6.28
C ALA A 24 1.78 13.21 -6.61
N LYS A 25 1.89 14.06 -5.60
CA LYS A 25 2.29 15.47 -5.73
C LYS A 25 3.19 15.83 -4.57
N GLU A 26 4.41 16.32 -4.84
CA GLU A 26 5.40 16.61 -3.79
C GLU A 26 4.91 17.68 -2.80
N SER A 27 4.12 18.64 -3.27
CA SER A 27 3.56 19.70 -2.44
C SER A 27 2.34 19.27 -1.62
N ASP A 28 1.85 18.04 -1.77
CA ASP A 28 0.73 17.52 -0.98
C ASP A 28 1.09 17.42 0.50
N PRO A 29 0.20 17.85 1.43
CA PRO A 29 0.45 17.74 2.86
C PRO A 29 0.79 16.31 3.32
N THR A 30 0.09 15.30 2.78
CA THR A 30 0.32 13.89 3.13
C THR A 30 1.73 13.45 2.74
N HIS A 31 2.20 13.90 1.58
CA HIS A 31 3.55 13.60 1.11
C HIS A 31 4.62 14.29 1.98
N ARG A 32 4.37 15.53 2.39
CA ARG A 32 5.27 16.26 3.30
C ARG A 32 5.36 15.57 4.66
N ASP A 33 4.23 15.12 5.22
CA ASP A 33 4.19 14.39 6.49
C ASP A 33 4.94 13.07 6.40
N PHE A 34 4.78 12.34 5.29
CA PHE A 34 5.58 11.16 4.96
C PHE A 34 7.09 11.47 4.97
N LEU A 35 7.54 12.50 4.25
CA LEU A 35 8.96 12.86 4.20
C LEU A 35 9.51 13.30 5.56
N LEU A 36 8.72 14.04 6.35
CA LEU A 36 9.09 14.43 7.72
C LEU A 36 9.22 13.21 8.63
N TYR A 37 8.31 12.24 8.51
CA TYR A 37 8.36 10.98 9.24
C TYR A 37 9.61 10.16 8.86
N CYS A 38 9.90 10.01 7.57
CA CYS A 38 11.13 9.36 7.09
C CYS A 38 12.38 10.02 7.67
N LYS A 39 12.44 11.36 7.67
CA LYS A 39 13.56 12.11 8.25
C LYS A 39 13.68 11.88 9.75
N LYS A 40 12.56 11.85 10.48
CA LYS A 40 12.55 11.70 11.95
C LYS A 40 12.90 10.28 12.38
N VAL A 41 12.25 9.28 11.79
CA VAL A 41 12.29 7.87 12.21
C VAL A 41 13.41 7.10 11.51
N TYR A 42 13.49 7.20 10.19
CA TYR A 42 14.45 6.44 9.37
C TYR A 42 15.74 7.20 9.09
N LYS A 43 15.80 8.50 9.41
CA LYS A 43 16.93 9.39 9.09
C LYS A 43 17.24 9.45 7.60
N THR A 44 16.22 9.30 6.76
CA THR A 44 16.34 9.32 5.30
C THR A 44 15.40 10.35 4.67
N ARG A 45 15.66 10.70 3.40
CA ARG A 45 14.71 11.37 2.52
C ARG A 45 14.53 10.51 1.27
N PRO A 46 13.52 9.63 1.24
CA PRO A 46 13.33 8.73 0.12
C PRO A 46 12.96 9.48 -1.16
N THR A 47 13.37 8.93 -2.30
CA THR A 47 12.94 9.32 -3.64
C THR A 47 12.29 8.13 -4.33
N ILE A 48 11.46 8.37 -5.34
CA ILE A 48 10.92 7.30 -6.18
C ILE A 48 12.06 6.80 -7.06
N LYS A 49 12.44 5.53 -6.93
CA LYS A 49 13.50 4.90 -7.73
C LYS A 49 12.93 4.01 -8.83
N GLN A 50 11.71 3.49 -8.66
CA GLN A 50 11.06 2.66 -9.66
C GLN A 50 9.53 2.83 -9.56
N THR A 51 8.85 2.65 -10.68
CA THR A 51 7.38 2.61 -10.77
C THR A 51 6.98 1.29 -11.39
N ILE A 52 5.98 0.63 -10.81
CA ILE A 52 5.51 -0.68 -11.20
C ILE A 52 4.01 -0.62 -11.46
N TYR A 53 3.57 -1.32 -12.48
CA TYR A 53 2.17 -1.53 -12.81
C TYR A 53 1.88 -3.03 -12.79
N THR A 54 0.79 -3.43 -12.16
CA THR A 54 0.34 -4.81 -12.12
C THR A 54 -1.16 -4.93 -12.36
N GLU A 55 -1.57 -6.05 -12.92
CA GLU A 55 -2.97 -6.43 -13.05
C GLU A 55 -3.21 -7.74 -12.28
N THR A 56 -4.33 -7.89 -11.59
CA THR A 56 -4.66 -9.08 -10.77
C THR A 56 -6.12 -9.46 -10.93
N TYR A 57 -6.38 -10.76 -11.10
CA TYR A 57 -7.71 -11.30 -11.34
C TYR A 57 -8.63 -11.27 -10.09
N PRO A 58 -9.96 -11.22 -10.27
CA PRO A 58 -10.94 -11.31 -9.19
C PRO A 58 -10.70 -12.47 -8.23
N GLY A 59 -10.87 -12.21 -6.92
CA GLY A 59 -10.74 -13.21 -5.87
C GLY A 59 -9.30 -13.61 -5.50
N VAL A 60 -8.30 -13.27 -6.32
CA VAL A 60 -6.89 -13.57 -6.03
C VAL A 60 -6.42 -12.77 -4.81
N ILE A 61 -5.66 -13.45 -3.95
CA ILE A 61 -4.95 -12.86 -2.82
C ILE A 61 -3.46 -12.78 -3.17
N LYS A 62 -2.89 -11.58 -3.09
CA LYS A 62 -1.45 -11.34 -3.19
C LYS A 62 -0.96 -10.82 -1.85
N ALA A 63 -0.56 -11.74 -0.98
CA ALA A 63 -0.13 -11.44 0.37
C ALA A 63 0.77 -12.57 0.93
N PHE A 64 1.53 -12.32 1.98
CA PHE A 64 1.99 -11.00 2.45
C PHE A 64 3.41 -10.78 1.97
N HIS A 65 3.70 -9.58 1.48
CA HIS A 65 5.06 -9.15 1.19
C HIS A 65 5.45 -8.08 2.21
N TRP A 66 6.74 -7.97 2.48
CA TRP A 66 7.29 -6.84 3.22
C TRP A 66 8.73 -6.59 2.78
N HIS A 67 9.22 -5.41 3.08
CA HIS A 67 10.54 -4.97 2.66
C HIS A 67 11.35 -4.48 3.85
N LYS A 68 12.66 -4.75 3.88
CA LYS A 68 13.54 -4.29 4.97
C LYS A 68 13.85 -2.80 4.84
N LYS A 69 13.87 -2.25 3.62
CA LYS A 69 14.29 -0.87 3.34
C LYS A 69 13.29 -0.10 2.47
N GLN A 70 12.61 -0.79 1.55
CA GLN A 70 11.73 -0.15 0.59
C GLN A 70 10.44 0.37 1.23
N TRP A 71 10.05 1.58 0.83
CA TRP A 71 8.69 2.07 0.97
C TRP A 71 7.89 1.76 -0.28
N ASP A 72 6.64 1.37 -0.08
CA ASP A 72 5.66 1.14 -1.14
C ASP A 72 4.61 2.25 -1.14
N ILE A 73 4.33 2.82 -2.32
CA ILE A 73 3.37 3.91 -2.48
C ILE A 73 2.30 3.46 -3.48
N TRP A 74 1.20 2.93 -2.96
CA TRP A 74 0.18 2.21 -3.72
C TRP A 74 -0.98 3.10 -4.18
N PHE A 75 -1.37 2.95 -5.44
CA PHE A 75 -2.57 3.54 -6.02
C PHE A 75 -3.32 2.52 -6.88
N VAL A 76 -4.55 2.16 -6.46
CA VAL A 76 -5.41 1.25 -7.21
C VAL A 76 -6.12 2.04 -8.31
N LEU A 77 -5.69 1.83 -9.56
CA LEU A 77 -6.18 2.52 -10.75
C LEU A 77 -7.59 2.09 -11.17
N SER A 78 -7.84 0.77 -11.14
CA SER A 78 -9.14 0.20 -11.51
C SER A 78 -9.49 -0.99 -10.62
N GLY A 79 -10.78 -1.31 -10.51
CA GLY A 79 -11.30 -2.34 -9.64
C GLY A 79 -11.31 -1.93 -8.17
N MET A 80 -11.49 -2.91 -7.27
CA MET A 80 -11.50 -2.70 -5.82
C MET A 80 -10.64 -3.73 -5.11
N ALA A 81 -9.81 -3.28 -4.18
CA ALA A 81 -8.92 -4.11 -3.37
C ALA A 81 -9.26 -4.00 -1.88
N GLN A 82 -9.31 -5.14 -1.19
CA GLN A 82 -9.19 -5.21 0.26
C GLN A 82 -7.70 -5.34 0.60
N ILE A 83 -7.08 -4.23 0.98
CA ILE A 83 -5.68 -4.16 1.36
C ILE A 83 -5.57 -4.44 2.85
N VAL A 84 -4.64 -5.29 3.23
CA VAL A 84 -4.37 -5.67 4.62
C VAL A 84 -2.92 -5.35 4.92
N LEU A 85 -2.71 -4.60 5.99
CA LEU A 85 -1.40 -4.23 6.52
C LEU A 85 -1.22 -4.84 7.91
N TYR A 86 -0.01 -5.25 8.24
CA TYR A 86 0.36 -5.80 9.55
C TYR A 86 1.76 -5.32 9.96
N ASP A 87 1.87 -4.78 11.17
CA ASP A 87 3.10 -4.13 11.64
C ASP A 87 4.07 -5.13 12.30
N LEU A 88 5.21 -5.41 11.64
CA LEU A 88 6.25 -6.30 12.17
C LEU A 88 7.28 -5.59 13.06
N ARG A 89 7.23 -4.25 13.16
CA ARG A 89 8.28 -3.46 13.81
C ARG A 89 8.13 -3.55 15.32
N LYS A 90 9.02 -4.31 15.97
CA LYS A 90 8.98 -4.55 17.43
C LYS A 90 8.98 -3.29 18.28
N ASN A 91 9.59 -2.21 17.77
CA ASN A 91 9.71 -0.93 18.47
C ASN A 91 8.60 0.08 18.09
N SER A 92 7.68 -0.28 17.19
CA SER A 92 6.56 0.59 16.85
C SER A 92 5.48 0.51 17.94
N LEU A 93 4.81 1.64 18.17
CA LEU A 93 3.64 1.72 19.06
C LEU A 93 2.46 0.88 18.56
N THR A 94 2.48 0.48 17.28
CA THR A 94 1.44 -0.33 16.64
C THR A 94 1.93 -1.74 16.29
N HIS A 95 3.01 -2.22 16.93
CA HIS A 95 3.53 -3.57 16.69
C HIS A 95 2.43 -4.63 16.86
N LYS A 96 2.28 -5.50 15.85
CA LYS A 96 1.24 -6.54 15.72
C LYS A 96 -0.18 -6.05 15.47
N GLU A 97 -0.38 -4.76 15.23
CA GLU A 97 -1.67 -4.25 14.79
C GLU A 97 -1.93 -4.60 13.32
N THR A 98 -3.19 -4.91 13.00
CA THR A 98 -3.67 -5.11 11.63
C THR A 98 -4.50 -3.91 11.20
N GLN A 99 -4.28 -3.40 10.00
CA GLN A 99 -5.10 -2.36 9.39
C GLN A 99 -5.66 -2.84 8.06
N VAL A 100 -6.97 -2.68 7.87
CA VAL A 100 -7.66 -3.00 6.63
C VAL A 100 -8.05 -1.71 5.93
N ILE A 101 -7.74 -1.61 4.64
CA ILE A 101 -8.04 -0.47 3.78
C ILE A 101 -8.77 -0.98 2.55
N PHE A 102 -9.87 -0.34 2.18
CA PHE A 102 -10.55 -0.61 0.91
C PHE A 102 -10.23 0.51 -0.06
N ALA A 103 -9.57 0.19 -1.16
CA ALA A 103 -9.12 1.17 -2.14
C ALA A 103 -9.43 0.70 -3.56
N GLY A 104 -9.74 1.65 -4.44
CA GLY A 104 -10.10 1.38 -5.83
C GLY A 104 -10.88 2.52 -6.45
N GLU A 105 -11.56 2.27 -7.57
CA GLU A 105 -12.28 3.33 -8.31
C GLU A 105 -13.34 4.03 -7.45
N SER A 106 -14.03 3.28 -6.61
CA SER A 106 -15.05 3.83 -5.70
C SER A 106 -14.48 4.48 -4.45
N ASN A 107 -13.19 4.28 -4.17
CA ASN A 107 -12.48 4.92 -3.07
C ASN A 107 -11.00 5.14 -3.43
N PRO A 108 -10.68 6.17 -4.24
CA PRO A 108 -9.34 6.34 -4.77
C PRO A 108 -8.41 6.88 -3.68
N LEU A 109 -7.41 6.08 -3.31
CA LEU A 109 -6.47 6.35 -2.22
C LEU A 109 -5.03 6.17 -2.71
N LEU A 110 -4.14 7.07 -2.30
CA LEU A 110 -2.69 6.86 -2.36
C LEU A 110 -2.19 6.47 -0.97
N ILE A 111 -1.57 5.29 -0.85
CA ILE A 111 -1.22 4.68 0.43
C ILE A 111 0.30 4.52 0.50
N TYR A 112 0.94 5.16 1.47
CA TYR A 112 2.37 5.02 1.76
C TYR A 112 2.55 3.96 2.84
N ILE A 113 3.28 2.89 2.53
CA ILE A 113 3.51 1.73 3.37
C ILE A 113 4.99 1.72 3.76
N PRO A 114 5.31 1.78 5.07
CA PRO A 114 6.70 1.78 5.53
C PRO A 114 7.38 0.41 5.38
N PRO A 115 8.72 0.39 5.38
CA PRO A 115 9.48 -0.84 5.56
C PRO A 115 9.02 -1.58 6.82
N GLU A 116 9.11 -2.91 6.76
CA GLU A 116 8.73 -3.83 7.84
C GLU A 116 7.23 -3.80 8.19
N VAL A 117 6.38 -3.16 7.38
CA VAL A 117 4.93 -3.39 7.41
C VAL A 117 4.58 -4.40 6.33
N ALA A 118 4.17 -5.58 6.77
CA ALA A 118 3.65 -6.62 5.89
C ALA A 118 2.35 -6.18 5.26
N HIS A 119 2.24 -6.36 3.96
CA HIS A 119 1.12 -5.87 3.19
C HIS A 119 0.74 -6.84 2.09
N GLY A 120 -0.52 -6.77 1.70
CA GLY A 120 -1.08 -7.57 0.63
C GLY A 120 -2.52 -7.18 0.38
N TYR A 121 -3.13 -7.76 -0.66
CA TYR A 121 -4.52 -7.47 -0.98
C TYR A 121 -5.26 -8.67 -1.55
N LYS A 122 -6.58 -8.62 -1.42
CA LYS A 122 -7.53 -9.45 -2.15
C LYS A 122 -8.30 -8.59 -3.14
N VAL A 123 -8.45 -9.07 -4.37
CA VAL A 123 -9.32 -8.43 -5.37
C VAL A 123 -10.79 -8.71 -5.05
N LEU A 124 -11.58 -7.63 -4.99
CA LEU A 124 -13.01 -7.66 -4.72
C LEU A 124 -13.83 -7.53 -6.01
N GLY A 125 -15.08 -8.00 -5.97
CA GLY A 125 -15.99 -7.94 -7.09
C GLY A 125 -15.56 -8.85 -8.24
N ASN A 126 -15.96 -8.48 -9.46
CA ASN A 126 -15.74 -9.26 -10.69
C ASN A 126 -14.76 -8.59 -11.66
N GLU A 127 -14.26 -7.40 -11.31
CA GLU A 127 -13.31 -6.65 -12.14
C GLU A 127 -11.87 -6.91 -11.69
N LYS A 128 -10.94 -6.86 -12.66
CA LYS A 128 -9.51 -6.95 -12.34
C LYS A 128 -9.07 -5.70 -11.60
N VAL A 129 -8.19 -5.88 -10.62
CA VAL A 129 -7.48 -4.77 -9.99
C VAL A 129 -6.25 -4.43 -10.80
N ARG A 130 -6.11 -3.14 -11.13
CA ARG A 130 -4.87 -2.57 -11.67
C ARG A 130 -4.22 -1.71 -10.60
N LEU A 131 -3.04 -2.10 -10.16
CA LEU A 131 -2.29 -1.39 -9.13
C LEU A 131 -1.08 -0.73 -9.79
N LEU A 132 -1.01 0.59 -9.69
CA LEU A 132 0.19 1.37 -9.99
C LEU A 132 0.83 1.75 -8.66
N TYR A 133 2.14 1.51 -8.53
CA TYR A 133 2.83 1.86 -7.30
C TYR A 133 4.25 2.33 -7.56
N HIS A 134 4.69 3.23 -6.69
CA HIS A 134 6.06 3.71 -6.67
C HIS A 134 6.81 3.05 -5.53
N VAL A 135 8.09 2.79 -5.73
CA VAL A 135 8.97 2.23 -4.71
C VAL A 135 10.22 3.07 -4.55
N THR A 136 10.78 3.05 -3.34
CA THR A 136 11.96 3.87 -3.00
C THR A 136 13.28 3.14 -3.15
N GLU A 137 13.25 1.85 -3.53
CA GLU A 137 14.43 1.04 -3.79
C GLU A 137 14.33 0.40 -5.18
N VAL A 138 15.48 0.17 -5.82
CA VAL A 138 15.55 -0.54 -7.11
C VAL A 138 15.53 -2.03 -6.81
N TYR A 139 14.79 -2.80 -7.61
CA TYR A 139 14.78 -4.25 -7.45
C TYR A 139 16.19 -4.84 -7.66
N ASN A 140 16.61 -5.70 -6.73
CA ASN A 140 17.89 -6.40 -6.78
C ASN A 140 17.63 -7.91 -6.67
N THR A 141 17.89 -8.64 -7.76
CA THR A 141 17.72 -10.10 -7.83
C THR A 141 18.74 -10.88 -7.00
N GLU A 142 19.97 -10.39 -6.90
CA GLU A 142 21.06 -11.06 -6.17
C GLU A 142 20.89 -10.90 -4.66
N HIS A 143 20.35 -9.75 -4.24
CA HIS A 143 20.13 -9.40 -2.84
C HIS A 143 18.74 -8.79 -2.65
N PRO A 144 17.67 -9.59 -2.71
CA PRO A 144 16.31 -9.09 -2.61
C PRO A 144 16.02 -8.49 -1.23
N ASP A 145 15.38 -7.31 -1.24
CA ASP A 145 14.89 -6.65 -0.03
C ASP A 145 13.50 -7.16 0.41
N GLU A 146 12.79 -7.82 -0.51
CA GLU A 146 11.48 -8.43 -0.28
C GLU A 146 11.59 -9.72 0.52
N GLU A 147 10.69 -9.86 1.48
CA GLU A 147 10.46 -11.08 2.25
C GLU A 147 8.96 -11.42 2.17
N ARG A 148 8.64 -12.70 2.38
CA ARG A 148 7.28 -13.23 2.22
C ARG A 148 6.77 -13.89 3.49
N ILE A 149 5.48 -13.69 3.76
CA ILE A 149 4.72 -14.39 4.80
C ILE A 149 3.51 -15.01 4.11
N SER A 150 3.11 -16.23 4.51
CA SER A 150 1.95 -16.88 3.90
C SER A 150 0.69 -16.05 4.09
N PHE A 151 -0.20 -16.00 3.09
CA PHE A 151 -1.42 -15.19 3.17
C PHE A 151 -2.34 -15.58 4.34
N ASP A 152 -2.24 -16.84 4.79
CA ASP A 152 -2.99 -17.46 5.89
C ASP A 152 -2.15 -17.66 7.16
N ASP A 153 -1.02 -16.94 7.28
CA ASP A 153 -0.13 -17.06 8.44
C ASP A 153 -0.88 -16.78 9.75
N LYS A 154 -0.78 -17.73 10.68
CA LYS A 154 -1.50 -17.71 11.97
C LYS A 154 -1.11 -16.55 12.88
N LYS A 155 0.09 -15.96 12.71
CA LYS A 155 0.53 -14.80 13.50
C LYS A 155 -0.22 -13.54 13.10
N ILE A 156 -0.52 -13.38 11.80
CA ILE A 156 -1.32 -12.27 11.30
C ILE A 156 -2.81 -12.58 11.52
N GLY A 157 -3.22 -13.83 11.28
CA GLY A 157 -4.56 -14.31 11.65
C GLY A 157 -5.71 -13.62 10.91
N PHE A 158 -5.46 -13.08 9.72
CA PHE A 158 -6.48 -12.36 8.95
C PHE A 158 -7.38 -13.30 8.14
N ASP A 159 -8.71 -13.14 8.30
CA ASP A 159 -9.70 -13.87 7.50
C ASP A 159 -10.06 -13.09 6.23
N TRP A 160 -9.59 -13.59 5.09
CA TRP A 160 -9.82 -13.02 3.76
C TRP A 160 -11.21 -13.30 3.19
N ARG A 161 -12.07 -14.03 3.89
CA ARG A 161 -13.43 -14.32 3.41
C ARG A 161 -14.31 -13.08 3.50
N THR A 162 -15.18 -12.93 2.52
CA THR A 162 -16.20 -11.87 2.54
C THR A 162 -17.16 -12.16 3.69
N LYS A 163 -17.36 -11.18 4.58
CA LYS A 163 -18.32 -11.28 5.68
C LYS A 163 -19.71 -11.00 5.13
N ASN A 164 -20.59 -11.99 5.17
CA ASN A 164 -22.00 -11.84 4.83
C ASN A 164 -22.77 -11.38 6.09
N LYS A 165 -23.74 -10.49 5.91
CA LYS A 165 -24.66 -10.04 6.95
C LYS A 165 -26.09 -10.34 6.53
#